data_AF-A0A936BC64-F1
#
_entry.id   AF-A0A936BC64-F1
#
_cell.length_a   1.000
_cell.length_b   1.000
_cell.length_c   1.000
_cell.angle_alpha   90.00
_cell.angle_beta   90.00
_cell.angle_gamma   90.00
#
_symmetry.space_group_name_H-M   'P 1'
#
loop_
_entity.id
_entity.type
_entity.pdbx_description
1 polymer ?
#
loop_
_entity_poly.entity_id
_entity_poly.type
_entity_poly.pdbx_seq_one_letter_code
_entity_poly.pdbx_strand_id
1 'polypeptide(L)' 'MVISPSASVAQIMRQFGVTRPIRVIENGIELEPFWHPAAPLSKADFGLAAENVLLIYVGRLAREKNIAQLLASFAEAHR' A
#
# COMPACT_ATOMS: atom_id res chain seq x y z
N MET A 1 11.21 7.11 24.80
CA MET A 1 10.47 6.02 24.13
C MET A 1 10.34 6.40 22.67
N VAL A 2 10.46 5.45 21.75
CA VAL A 2 10.31 5.66 20.30
C VAL A 2 9.08 4.88 19.83
N ILE A 3 8.32 5.44 18.90
CA ILE A 3 7.19 4.78 18.26
C ILE A 3 7.60 4.39 16.84
N SER A 4 7.29 3.16 16.44
CA SER A 4 7.51 2.65 15.10
C SER A 4 6.18 2.25 14.47
N PRO A 5 5.94 2.52 13.18
CA PRO A 5 4.70 2.16 12.48
C PRO A 5 4.59 0.66 12.19
N SER A 6 5.67 -0.10 12.33
CA SER A 6 5.68 -1.54 12.08
C SER A 6 6.84 -2.24 12.79
N ALA A 7 6.79 -3.57 12.86
CA ALA A 7 7.88 -4.40 13.36
C ALA A 7 9.13 -4.33 12.46
N SER A 8 8.95 -4.25 11.14
CA SER A 8 10.07 -4.17 10.19
C SER A 8 10.86 -2.87 10.35
N VAL A 9 10.16 -1.74 10.50
CA VAL A 9 10.79 -0.43 10.77
C VAL A 9 11.47 -0.42 12.13
N ALA A 10 10.85 -1.03 13.16
CA ALA A 10 11.46 -1.14 14.48
C ALA A 10 12.78 -1.92 14.44
N GLN A 11 12.86 -2.97 13.60
CA GLN A 11 14.08 -3.73 13.42
C GLN A 11 15.18 -2.92 12.74
N ILE A 12 14.84 -2.14 11.71
CA ILE A 12 15.80 -1.22 11.06
C ILE A 12 16.32 -0.18 12.07
N MET A 13 15.44 0.38 12.91
CA MET A 13 15.85 1.32 13.96
C MET A 13 16.85 0.70 14.95
N ARG A 14 16.68 -0.57 15.33
CA ARG A 14 17.65 -1.28 16.16
C ARG A 14 18.99 -1.49 15.44
N GLN A 15 18.95 -1.82 14.15
CA GLN A 15 20.17 -1.93 13.33
C GLN A 15 20.93 -0.60 13.23
N PHE A 16 20.21 0.53 13.28
CA PHE A 16 20.80 1.86 13.35
C PHE A 16 21.27 2.28 14.75
N GLY A 17 21.20 1.39 15.75
CA GLY A 17 21.73 1.63 17.09
C GLY A 17 20.77 2.33 18.05
N VAL A 18 19.46 2.36 17.76
CA VAL A 18 18.47 2.89 18.70
C VAL A 18 18.37 1.98 19.93
N THR A 19 18.85 2.47 21.08
CA THR A 19 18.87 1.74 22.37
C THR A 19 17.65 2.02 23.25
N ARG A 20 16.92 3.10 22.97
CA ARG A 20 15.70 3.49 23.70
C ARG A 20 14.59 2.45 23.43
N PRO A 21 13.67 2.16 24.37
CA PRO A 21 12.55 1.26 24.10
C PRO A 21 11.71 1.72 22.89
N ILE A 22 11.48 0.79 21.96
CA ILE A 22 10.66 0.98 20.75
C ILE A 22 9.32 0.28 20.96
N ARG A 23 8.23 1.02 20.82
CA ARG A 23 6.86 0.49 20.79
C ARG A 23 6.35 0.52 19.36
N VAL A 24 5.80 -0.60 18.88
CA VAL A 24 5.11 -0.62 17.58
C VAL A 24 3.68 -0.15 17.79
N ILE A 25 3.26 0.84 17.01
CA ILE A 25 1.89 1.33 16.89
C ILE A 25 1.63 1.48 15.41
N GLU A 26 0.74 0.66 14.85
CA GLU A 26 0.44 0.68 13.42
C GLU A 26 -0.28 1.97 13.00
N ASN A 27 -0.19 2.31 11.72
CA ASN A 27 -0.88 3.48 11.19
C ASN A 27 -2.39 3.22 11.17
N GLY A 28 -3.16 4.11 11.79
CA GLY A 28 -4.61 4.15 11.63
C GLY A 28 -5.03 4.80 10.31
N ILE A 29 -6.22 4.45 9.83
CA ILE A 29 -6.92 5.15 8.75
C ILE A 29 -8.38 5.36 9.16
N GLU A 30 -8.99 6.45 8.69
CA GLU A 30 -10.42 6.66 8.82
C GLU A 30 -11.15 5.70 7.87
N LEU A 31 -12.02 4.84 8.40
CA LEU A 31 -12.67 3.79 7.60
C LEU A 31 -13.93 4.28 6.89
N GLU A 32 -14.59 5.30 7.44
CA GLU A 32 -15.87 5.79 6.94
C GLU A 32 -15.86 6.16 5.44
N PRO A 33 -14.82 6.86 4.91
CA PRO A 33 -14.76 7.18 3.49
C PRO A 33 -14.61 5.96 2.56
N PHE A 34 -14.16 4.81 3.09
CA PHE A 34 -13.98 3.58 2.32
C PHE A 34 -15.23 2.71 2.33
N TRP A 35 -16.00 2.73 3.41
CA TRP A 35 -17.31 2.06 3.49
C TRP A 35 -18.41 2.85 2.81
N HIS A 36 -18.38 4.18 2.95
CA HIS A 36 -19.38 5.10 2.39
C HIS A 36 -18.68 6.18 1.55
N PRO A 37 -18.13 5.82 0.38
CA PRO A 37 -17.50 6.80 -0.51
C PRO A 37 -18.53 7.80 -1.01
N ALA A 38 -18.18 9.09 -1.01
CA ALA A 38 -19.08 10.16 -1.47
C ALA A 38 -19.40 10.07 -2.98
N ALA A 39 -18.47 9.52 -3.76
CA ALA A 39 -18.61 9.33 -5.20
C ALA A 39 -17.95 8.00 -5.60
N PRO A 40 -18.63 6.85 -5.42
CA PRO A 40 -18.11 5.57 -5.87
C PRO A 40 -18.00 5.54 -7.39
N LEU A 41 -16.88 5.02 -7.89
CA LEU A 41 -16.68 4.75 -9.32
C LEU A 41 -16.75 3.24 -9.57
N SER A 42 -17.32 2.88 -10.72
CA SER A 42 -17.38 1.53 -11.24
C SER A 42 -16.35 1.33 -12.36
N LYS A 43 -16.14 0.07 -12.76
CA LYS A 43 -15.32 -0.26 -13.94
C LYS A 43 -15.88 0.38 -15.23
N ALA A 44 -17.20 0.51 -15.33
CA ALA A 44 -17.87 1.08 -16.50
C ALA A 44 -17.53 2.57 -16.70
N ASP A 45 -17.29 3.32 -15.62
CA ASP A 45 -16.87 4.72 -15.68
C ASP A 45 -15.49 4.89 -16.33
N PHE A 46 -14.71 3.81 -16.40
CA PHE A 46 -13.41 3.75 -17.09
C PHE A 46 -13.47 2.98 -18.42
N GLY A 47 -14.67 2.64 -18.91
CA GLY A 47 -14.86 1.85 -20.13
C GLY A 47 -14.43 0.38 -20.00
N LEU A 48 -14.38 -0.16 -18.78
CA LEU A 48 -13.99 -1.54 -18.50
C LEU A 48 -15.21 -2.43 -18.26
N ALA A 49 -15.16 -3.65 -18.79
CA ALA A 49 -16.18 -4.65 -18.55
C ALA A 49 -16.15 -5.14 -17.09
N ALA A 50 -17.29 -5.59 -16.56
CA ALA A 50 -17.42 -5.95 -15.15
C ALA A 50 -16.52 -7.14 -14.77
N GLU A 51 -16.32 -8.06 -15.71
CA GLU A 51 -15.52 -9.28 -15.64
C GLU A 51 -14.00 -9.02 -15.67
N ASN A 52 -13.55 -7.85 -16.13
CA ASN A 52 -12.13 -7.55 -16.25
C ASN A 52 -11.48 -7.50 -14.87
N VAL A 53 -10.32 -8.12 -14.70
CA VAL A 53 -9.51 -7.94 -13.48
C VAL A 53 -8.90 -6.55 -13.51
N LEU A 54 -9.18 -5.73 -12.49
CA LEU A 54 -8.63 -4.38 -12.36
C LEU A 54 -7.59 -4.37 -11.23
N LEU A 55 -6.34 -4.08 -11.59
CA LEU A 55 -5.26 -3.82 -10.65
C LEU A 55 -5.09 -2.31 -10.46
N ILE A 56 -5.11 -1.84 -9.21
CA ILE A 56 -4.92 -0.43 -8.86
C ILE A 56 -3.62 -0.27 -8.07
N TYR A 57 -2.81 0.71 -8.46
CA TYR A 57 -1.66 1.17 -7.69
C TYR A 57 -1.87 2.63 -7.28
N VAL A 58 -1.77 2.89 -5.97
CA VAL A 58 -1.80 4.25 -5.42
C VAL A 58 -0.52 4.48 -4.64
N GLY A 59 0.32 5.37 -5.16
CA GLY A 59 1.60 5.70 -4.54
C GLY A 59 2.44 6.61 -5.42
N ARG A 60 3.58 7.05 -4.87
CA ARG A 60 4.55 7.86 -5.62
C ARG A 60 5.27 6.97 -6.64
N LEU A 61 5.47 7.49 -7.86
CA LEU A 61 6.28 6.84 -8.90
C LEU A 61 7.77 7.02 -8.61
N ALA A 62 8.24 6.35 -7.56
CA ALA A 62 9.61 6.42 -7.07
C ALA A 62 10.29 5.05 -7.16
N ARG A 63 11.62 5.07 -7.32
CA ARG A 63 12.41 3.86 -7.63
C ARG A 63 12.24 2.76 -6.58
N GLU A 64 12.12 3.13 -5.31
CA GLU A 64 11.92 2.21 -4.19
C GLU A 64 10.58 1.45 -4.23
N LYS A 65 9.62 1.90 -5.06
CA LYS A 65 8.33 1.22 -5.24
C LYS A 65 8.34 0.15 -6.32
N ASN A 66 9.41 0.09 -7.12
CA ASN A 66 9.66 -0.94 -8.13
C ASN A 66 8.45 -1.30 -9.02
N ILE A 67 7.81 -0.28 -9.60
CA ILE A 67 6.60 -0.44 -10.43
C ILE A 67 6.84 -1.33 -11.66
N ALA A 68 8.06 -1.34 -12.20
CA ALA A 68 8.44 -2.23 -13.30
C ALA A 68 8.23 -3.71 -12.94
N GLN A 69 8.62 -4.11 -11.72
CA GLN A 69 8.39 -5.48 -11.25
C GLN A 69 6.89 -5.77 -11.08
N LEU A 70 6.12 -4.83 -10.52
CA LEU A 70 4.67 -4.98 -10.37
C LEU A 70 3.98 -5.24 -11.72
N LEU A 71 4.34 -4.47 -12.75
CA LEU A 71 3.79 -4.62 -14.10
C LEU A 71 4.23 -5.94 -14.76
N ALA A 72 5.48 -6.35 -14.58
CA ALA A 72 5.97 -7.63 -15.08
C ALA A 72 5.21 -8.81 -14.46
N SER A 73 5.00 -8.78 -13.14
CA SER A 73 4.21 -9.81 -12.44
C SER A 73 2.75 -9.81 -12.87
N PHE A 74 2.15 -8.66 -13.13
CA PHE A 74 0.78 -8.59 -13.64
C PHE A 74 0.67 -9.22 -15.04
N ALA A 75 1.62 -8.93 -15.93
CA ALA A 75 1.64 -9.51 -17.27
C ALA A 75 1.80 -11.05 -17.25
N GLU A 76 2.51 -11.59 -16.25
CA GLU A 76 2.63 -13.04 -16.05
C GLU A 76 1.36 -13.67 -15.48
N ALA A 77 0.76 -13.04 -14.47
CA ALA A 77 -0.46 -13.53 -13.82
C ALA A 77 -1.71 -13.48 -14.72
N HIS A 78 -1.69 -12.67 -15.78
CA HIS A 78 -2.77 -12.56 -16.76
C HIS A 78 -2.52 -13.40 -18.04
N ARG A 79 -1.49 -14.25 -18.08
CA ARG A 79 -1.45 -15.32 -19.08
C ARG A 79 -2.43 -16.43 -18.73
#